data_AF-A0A1A8KD08-F1
#
_entry.id   AF-A0A1A8KD08-F1
#
_cell.length_a   1.000
_cell.length_b   1.000
_cell.length_c   1.000
_cell.angle_alpha   90.00
_cell.angle_beta   90.00
_cell.angle_gamma   90.00
#
_symmetry.space_group_name_H-M   'P 1'
#
loop_
_entity.id
_entity.type
_entity.pdbx_description
1 polymer ?
#
loop_
_entity_poly.entity_id
_entity_poly.type
_entity_poly.pdbx_seq_one_letter_code
_entity_poly.pdbx_strand_id
1 'polypeptide(L)'
;NTEDGNFSVSMLLYKDEAFKDRWTTVPSLSLDDDVFVKVFMIPAHLTLRLERCWATPTSHPFGNIQYTFIRDSCPVLTNKQTLSVLRNGEGPEATFRIQMFKFVGSSYTDVFLHCNVQICHSGQSVCQPNCSVEDGFMRIRRDIPLSH
;
A
#
# COMPACT_ATOMS: atom_id res chain seq x y z
N ASN A 1 10.65 -24.35 -7.39
CA ASN A 1 11.43 -24.24 -6.14
C ASN A 1 10.84 -23.14 -5.28
N THR A 2 10.22 -23.51 -4.18
CA THR A 2 9.91 -22.58 -3.10
C THR A 2 11.03 -22.77 -2.09
N GLU A 3 11.79 -21.71 -1.80
CA GLU A 3 12.78 -21.71 -0.72
C GLU A 3 12.14 -21.03 0.49
N ASP A 4 12.33 -21.62 1.67
CA ASP A 4 11.86 -21.05 2.92
C ASP A 4 12.86 -20.01 3.42
N GLY A 5 12.38 -18.79 3.69
CA GLY A 5 13.18 -17.70 4.23
C GLY A 5 12.41 -16.93 5.30
N ASN A 6 13.09 -16.50 6.36
CA ASN A 6 12.48 -15.67 7.40
C ASN A 6 12.79 -14.20 7.11
N PHE A 7 11.74 -13.40 6.89
CA PHE A 7 11.85 -11.97 6.63
C PHE A 7 10.98 -11.21 7.62
N SER A 8 11.58 -10.24 8.32
CA SER A 8 10.86 -9.29 9.15
C SER A 8 10.50 -8.07 8.31
N VAL A 9 9.20 -7.81 8.14
CA VAL A 9 8.69 -6.65 7.42
C VAL A 9 8.18 -5.61 8.41
N SER A 10 8.57 -4.36 8.22
CA SER A 10 8.13 -3.22 9.05
C SER A 10 7.54 -2.11 8.20
N MET A 11 6.53 -1.43 8.74
CA MET A 11 5.96 -0.22 8.17
C MET A 11 6.16 0.95 9.14
N LEU A 12 6.69 2.06 8.65
CA LEU A 12 6.97 3.27 9.43
C LEU A 12 6.43 4.51 8.73
N LEU A 13 6.02 5.50 9.54
CA LEU A 13 5.51 6.79 9.08
C LEU A 13 6.58 7.86 9.28
N TYR A 14 6.68 8.76 8.32
CA TYR A 14 7.65 9.86 8.23
C TYR A 14 6.96 11.18 7.93
N LYS A 15 7.60 12.26 8.37
CA LYS A 15 7.14 13.63 8.18
C LYS A 15 7.63 14.27 6.89
N ASP A 16 8.67 13.69 6.29
CA ASP A 16 9.36 14.26 5.14
C ASP A 16 9.57 13.25 4.01
N GLU A 17 9.66 13.77 2.78
CA GLU A 17 9.90 12.99 1.57
C GLU A 17 11.27 12.33 1.52
N ALA A 18 12.25 12.82 2.30
CA ALA A 18 13.57 12.21 2.39
C ALA A 18 13.61 11.03 3.38
N PHE A 19 12.49 10.71 4.04
CA PHE A 19 12.37 9.62 5.02
C PHE A 19 13.40 9.71 6.15
N LYS A 20 13.61 10.90 6.72
CA LYS A 20 14.60 11.14 7.79
C LYS A 20 13.96 11.31 9.17
N ASP A 21 12.87 12.05 9.25
CA ASP A 21 12.15 12.33 10.49
C ASP A 21 10.92 11.41 10.58
N ARG A 22 11.04 10.37 11.40
CA ARG A 22 9.95 9.41 11.63
C ARG A 22 9.04 9.86 12.76
N TRP A 23 7.77 9.50 12.67
CA TRP A 23 6.89 9.50 13.82
C TRP A 23 7.29 8.39 14.79
N THR A 24 7.41 8.75 16.07
CA THR A 24 7.68 7.81 17.16
C THR A 24 6.45 7.53 18.01
N THR A 25 5.41 8.34 17.86
CA THR A 25 4.10 8.22 18.51
C THR A 25 3.00 8.42 17.46
N VAL A 26 1.76 8.07 17.81
CA VAL A 26 0.60 8.30 16.93
C VAL A 26 0.38 9.81 16.76
N PRO A 27 0.47 10.37 15.54
CA PRO A 27 0.31 11.80 15.32
C PRO A 27 -1.17 12.20 15.22
N SER A 28 -1.46 13.46 15.55
CA SER A 28 -2.71 14.13 15.15
C SER A 28 -2.44 14.95 13.89
N LEU A 29 -3.17 14.67 12.82
CA LEU A 29 -2.92 15.23 11.48
C LEU A 29 -4.19 15.90 10.94
N SER A 30 -3.99 16.97 10.19
CA SER A 30 -5.03 17.67 9.43
C SER A 30 -5.27 16.98 8.09
N LEU A 31 -6.44 17.17 7.48
CA LEU A 31 -6.77 16.54 6.19
C LEU A 31 -5.87 16.98 5.02
N ASP A 32 -5.25 18.15 5.14
CA ASP A 32 -4.31 18.65 4.12
C ASP A 32 -2.89 18.12 4.32
N ASP A 33 -2.59 17.47 5.45
CA ASP A 33 -1.25 16.98 5.77
C ASP A 33 -0.88 15.75 4.94
N ASP A 34 0.40 15.67 4.58
CA ASP A 34 0.98 14.52 3.91
C ASP A 34 1.69 13.60 4.88
N VAL A 35 1.50 12.30 4.70
CA VAL A 35 2.22 11.26 5.43
C VAL A 35 3.08 10.47 4.45
N PHE A 36 4.37 10.37 4.75
CA PHE A 36 5.31 9.56 3.99
C PHE A 36 5.46 8.21 4.66
N VAL A 37 5.17 7.13 3.95
CA VAL A 37 5.18 5.78 4.50
C VAL A 37 6.30 4.98 3.85
N LYS A 38 7.08 4.30 4.67
CA LYS A 38 8.11 3.35 4.25
C LYS A 38 7.77 1.96 4.75
N VAL A 39 7.75 1.00 3.84
CA VAL A 39 7.69 -0.42 4.13
C VAL A 39 9.02 -1.04 3.73
N PHE A 40 9.67 -1.75 4.64
CA PHE A 40 10.98 -2.34 4.38
C PHE A 40 11.09 -3.71 5.04
N MET A 41 11.98 -4.54 4.52
CA MET A 41 12.27 -5.85 5.09
C MET A 41 13.71 -6.01 5.54
N ILE A 42 13.90 -6.89 6.51
CA ILE A 42 15.20 -7.38 6.96
C ILE A 42 15.15 -8.92 6.93
N PRO A 43 16.14 -9.60 6.34
CA PRO A 43 17.32 -9.05 5.66
C PRO A 43 17.02 -8.41 4.29
N ALA A 44 17.77 -7.36 3.95
CA ALA A 44 17.51 -6.47 2.81
C ALA A 44 18.15 -6.94 1.48
N HIS A 45 18.11 -8.24 1.19
CA HIS A 45 18.81 -8.84 0.03
C HIS A 45 17.90 -9.22 -1.14
N LEU A 46 16.58 -9.15 -0.95
CA LEU A 46 15.58 -9.40 -1.98
C LEU A 46 14.83 -8.11 -2.34
N THR A 47 13.88 -8.19 -3.26
CA THR A 47 13.03 -7.07 -3.63
C THR A 47 11.66 -7.17 -2.96
N LEU A 48 11.19 -6.06 -2.40
CA LEU A 48 9.87 -5.93 -1.79
C LEU A 48 8.91 -5.17 -2.72
N ARG A 49 7.72 -5.74 -2.91
CA ARG A 49 6.61 -5.11 -3.64
C ARG A 49 5.37 -5.03 -2.77
N LEU A 50 4.75 -3.85 -2.71
CA LEU A 50 3.40 -3.67 -2.20
C LEU A 50 2.41 -4.26 -3.21
N GLU A 51 1.55 -5.18 -2.77
CA GLU A 51 0.49 -5.77 -3.59
C GLU A 51 -0.83 -5.03 -3.39
N ARG A 52 -1.19 -4.82 -2.13
CA ARG A 52 -2.42 -4.11 -1.76
C ARG A 52 -2.15 -3.28 -0.53
N CYS A 53 -2.53 -2.02 -0.53
CA CYS A 53 -2.54 -1.19 0.68
C CYS A 53 -3.90 -0.54 0.87
N TRP A 54 -4.38 -0.58 2.10
CA TRP A 54 -5.70 -0.08 2.46
C TRP A 54 -5.69 0.48 3.87
N ALA A 55 -6.72 1.24 4.18
CA ALA A 55 -6.95 1.75 5.52
C ALA A 55 -8.27 1.26 6.09
N THR A 56 -8.34 1.21 7.42
CA THR A 56 -9.55 0.91 8.19
C THR A 56 -9.72 1.93 9.32
N PRO A 57 -10.96 2.19 9.78
CA PRO A 57 -11.21 3.09 10.92
C PRO A 57 -10.91 2.45 12.28
N THR A 58 -10.53 1.17 12.30
CA THR A 58 -10.15 0.41 13.50
C THR A 58 -8.87 -0.37 13.22
N SER A 59 -8.22 -0.89 14.26
CA SER A 59 -7.00 -1.70 14.12
C SER A 59 -7.22 -3.03 13.40
N HIS A 60 -8.47 -3.44 13.16
CA HIS A 60 -8.78 -4.70 12.51
C HIS A 60 -8.59 -4.60 10.98
N PRO A 61 -7.61 -5.31 10.39
CA PRO A 61 -7.28 -5.16 8.96
C PRO A 61 -8.42 -5.60 8.03
N PHE A 62 -9.23 -6.56 8.46
CA PHE A 62 -10.34 -7.12 7.68
C PHE A 62 -11.72 -6.58 8.12
N GLY A 63 -11.74 -5.37 8.69
CA GLY A 63 -12.99 -4.68 9.00
C GLY A 63 -13.89 -4.53 7.77
N ASN A 64 -15.19 -4.33 7.99
CA ASN A 64 -16.18 -4.11 6.94
C ASN A 64 -15.95 -2.81 6.14
N ILE A 65 -15.38 -1.79 6.79
CA ILE A 65 -15.04 -0.50 6.16
C ILE A 65 -13.56 -0.51 5.81
N GLN A 66 -13.27 -0.47 4.51
CA GLN A 66 -11.91 -0.44 3.97
C GLN A 66 -11.79 0.62 2.88
N TYR A 67 -10.72 1.39 2.92
CA TYR A 67 -10.34 2.29 1.84
C TYR A 67 -9.05 1.80 1.20
N THR A 68 -9.15 1.15 0.04
CA THR A 68 -8.00 0.61 -0.69
C THR A 68 -7.42 1.67 -1.62
N PHE A 69 -6.12 1.97 -1.49
CA PHE A 69 -5.45 3.00 -2.28
C PHE A 69 -4.31 2.45 -3.16
N ILE A 70 -3.78 1.26 -2.85
CA ILE A 70 -2.96 0.47 -3.78
C ILE A 70 -3.65 -0.88 -3.96
N ARG A 71 -3.83 -1.31 -5.21
CA ARG A 71 -4.39 -2.61 -5.59
C ARG A 71 -3.65 -3.15 -6.80
N ASP A 72 -3.39 -4.46 -6.81
CA ASP A 72 -2.62 -5.13 -7.86
C ASP A 72 -1.27 -4.42 -8.10
N SER A 73 -0.64 -4.02 -7.00
CA SER A 73 0.61 -3.27 -6.93
C SER A 73 0.60 -1.85 -7.52
N CYS A 74 -0.55 -1.35 -7.94
CA CYS A 74 -0.70 -0.04 -8.57
C CYS A 74 -1.59 0.92 -7.77
N PRO A 75 -1.32 2.24 -7.85
CA PRO A 75 -2.24 3.25 -7.32
C PRO A 75 -3.63 3.09 -7.94
N VAL A 76 -4.66 3.12 -7.11
CA VAL A 76 -6.05 3.16 -7.63
C VAL A 76 -6.25 4.52 -8.32
N LEU A 77 -6.72 4.52 -9.57
CA LEU A 77 -6.73 5.69 -10.47
C LEU A 77 -7.42 6.94 -9.89
N THR A 78 -8.45 6.75 -9.07
CA THR A 78 -9.17 7.84 -8.38
C THR A 78 -8.30 8.60 -7.37
N ASN A 79 -7.12 8.08 -7.03
CA ASN A 79 -6.31 8.56 -5.91
C ASN A 79 -5.00 9.22 -6.37
N LYS A 80 -4.82 9.50 -7.67
CA LYS A 80 -3.55 10.04 -8.19
C LYS A 80 -3.16 11.40 -7.60
N GLN A 81 -4.11 12.21 -7.12
CA GLN A 81 -3.78 13.45 -6.40
C GLN A 81 -3.40 13.22 -4.93
N THR A 82 -4.00 12.23 -4.29
CA THR A 82 -3.86 11.96 -2.85
C THR A 82 -2.82 10.90 -2.53
N LEU A 83 -2.35 10.13 -3.52
CA LEU A 83 -1.35 9.09 -3.38
C LEU A 83 -0.26 9.22 -4.45
N SER A 84 1.00 9.21 -4.01
CA SER A 84 2.17 9.09 -4.87
C SER A 84 3.03 7.92 -4.43
N VAL A 85 3.18 6.89 -5.27
CA VAL A 85 4.09 5.77 -5.02
C VAL A 85 5.47 6.15 -5.54
N LEU A 86 6.45 6.25 -4.64
CA LEU A 86 7.80 6.73 -4.95
C LEU A 86 8.76 5.58 -5.30
N ARG A 87 8.62 4.43 -4.63
CA ARG A 87 9.36 3.19 -4.92
C ARG A 87 8.46 1.99 -4.67
N ASN A 88 8.40 1.05 -5.63
CA ASN A 88 7.70 -0.22 -5.43
C ASN A 88 8.30 -1.31 -6.34
N GLY A 89 8.84 -2.39 -5.76
CA GLY A 89 9.42 -3.48 -6.55
C GLY A 89 10.81 -3.19 -7.14
N GLU A 90 11.54 -2.22 -6.58
CA GLU A 90 12.88 -1.79 -7.06
C GLU A 90 14.03 -2.18 -6.11
N GLY A 91 13.72 -2.51 -4.86
CA GLY A 91 14.70 -2.87 -3.84
C GLY A 91 14.03 -3.45 -2.61
N PRO A 92 14.72 -3.50 -1.46
CA PRO A 92 14.19 -4.11 -0.24
C PRO A 92 13.19 -3.24 0.52
N GLU A 93 12.88 -2.06 -0.02
CA GLU A 93 11.91 -1.11 0.53
C GLU A 93 10.95 -0.62 -0.56
N ALA A 94 9.75 -0.28 -0.12
CA ALA A 94 8.75 0.44 -0.90
C ALA A 94 8.33 1.69 -0.13
N THR A 95 8.12 2.79 -0.84
CA THR A 95 7.79 4.08 -0.26
C THR A 95 6.66 4.76 -1.02
N PHE A 96 5.77 5.42 -0.29
CA PHE A 96 4.69 6.22 -0.86
C PHE A 96 4.34 7.41 0.02
N ARG A 97 3.80 8.46 -0.58
CA ARG A 97 3.18 9.61 0.07
C ARG A 97 1.67 9.48 -0.04
N ILE A 98 0.96 9.65 1.07
CA ILE A 98 -0.50 9.71 1.10
C ILE A 98 -0.96 10.97 1.83
N GLN A 99 -1.86 11.73 1.21
CA GLN A 99 -2.53 12.85 1.86
C GLN A 99 -3.54 12.29 2.87
N MET A 100 -3.58 12.89 4.06
CA MET A 100 -4.42 12.45 5.14
C MET A 100 -5.92 12.52 4.76
N PHE A 101 -6.70 11.60 5.31
CA PHE A 101 -8.14 11.55 5.13
C PHE A 101 -8.79 11.06 6.42
N LYS A 102 -10.12 11.09 6.46
CA LYS A 102 -10.89 10.49 7.54
C LYS A 102 -12.05 9.67 7.01
N PHE A 103 -12.46 8.67 7.78
CA PHE A 103 -13.68 7.92 7.47
C PHE A 103 -14.92 8.76 7.83
N VAL A 104 -15.98 8.60 7.05
CA VAL A 104 -17.27 9.25 7.33
C VAL A 104 -17.96 8.50 8.48
N GLY A 105 -18.17 9.20 9.59
CA GLY A 105 -18.81 8.66 10.79
C GLY A 105 -18.27 9.37 12.02
N SER A 106 -19.14 9.81 12.93
CA SER A 106 -18.74 10.57 14.12
C SER A 106 -17.87 9.77 15.10
N SER A 107 -17.93 8.44 15.04
CA SER A 107 -17.15 7.54 15.87
C SER A 107 -15.76 7.21 15.31
N TYR A 108 -15.43 7.63 14.09
CA TYR A 108 -14.16 7.27 13.46
C TYR A 108 -13.15 8.41 13.62
N THR A 109 -12.32 8.30 14.65
CA THR A 109 -11.27 9.25 14.99
C THR A 109 -9.89 8.88 14.47
N ASP A 110 -9.70 7.60 14.14
CA ASP A 110 -8.40 7.03 13.82
C ASP A 110 -8.38 6.40 12.42
N VAL A 111 -7.19 6.38 11.83
CA VAL A 111 -6.92 5.75 10.53
C VAL A 111 -5.78 4.76 10.71
N PHE A 112 -6.05 3.48 10.46
CA PHE A 112 -5.06 2.41 10.51
C PHE A 112 -4.68 2.03 9.09
N LEU A 113 -3.38 2.00 8.78
CA LEU A 113 -2.86 1.60 7.47
C LEU A 113 -2.40 0.15 7.49
N HIS A 114 -2.71 -0.57 6.41
CA HIS A 114 -2.36 -1.98 6.23
C HIS A 114 -1.82 -2.18 4.82
N CYS A 115 -0.88 -3.10 4.66
CA CYS A 115 -0.39 -3.50 3.35
C CYS A 115 -0.12 -5.01 3.31
N ASN A 116 -0.48 -5.63 2.19
CA ASN A 116 0.06 -6.92 1.76
C ASN A 116 1.32 -6.67 0.94
N VAL A 117 2.34 -7.47 1.21
CA VAL A 117 3.62 -7.40 0.50
C VAL A 117 3.96 -8.72 -0.14
N GLN A 118 4.66 -8.64 -1.27
CA GLN A 118 5.27 -9.76 -1.96
C GLN A 118 6.78 -9.58 -1.98
N ILE A 119 7.51 -10.65 -1.67
CA ILE A 119 8.97 -10.68 -1.73
C ILE A 119 9.37 -11.41 -3.01
N CYS A 120 10.12 -10.74 -3.87
CA CYS A 120 10.61 -11.25 -5.13
C CYS A 120 12.09 -11.62 -5.03
N HIS A 121 12.43 -12.84 -5.47
CA HIS A 121 13.84 -13.27 -5.61
C HIS A 121 14.47 -12.84 -6.95
N SER A 122 13.66 -12.80 -8.01
CA SER A 122 14.08 -12.39 -9.35
C SER A 122 14.38 -10.89 -9.45
N GLY A 123 15.27 -10.49 -10.36
CA GLY A 123 15.70 -9.10 -10.55
C GLY A 123 14.57 -8.10 -10.85
N GLN A 124 14.89 -6.81 -10.71
CA GLN A 124 13.95 -5.67 -10.74
C GLN A 124 12.90 -5.72 -11.87
N SER A 125 13.26 -6.19 -13.06
CA SER A 125 12.37 -6.20 -14.23
C SER A 125 11.11 -7.06 -14.08
N VAL A 126 11.14 -8.09 -13.22
CA VAL A 126 9.97 -8.96 -12.96
C VAL A 126 9.18 -8.49 -11.73
N CYS A 127 9.87 -7.87 -10.76
CA CYS A 127 9.22 -7.44 -9.54
C CYS A 127 8.53 -6.08 -9.70
N GLN A 128 9.01 -5.17 -10.55
CA GLN A 128 8.38 -3.86 -10.70
C GLN A 128 6.98 -3.99 -11.34
N PRO A 129 5.93 -3.39 -10.76
CA PRO A 129 4.59 -3.46 -11.32
C PRO A 129 4.45 -2.57 -12.57
N ASN A 130 3.70 -3.04 -13.56
CA ASN A 130 3.37 -2.26 -14.74
C ASN A 130 2.02 -1.55 -14.54
N CYS A 131 2.07 -0.31 -14.05
CA CYS A 131 0.87 0.49 -13.80
C CYS A 131 0.40 1.29 -15.02
N SER A 132 0.46 0.68 -16.21
CA SER A 132 -0.11 1.26 -17.43
C SER A 132 -1.62 1.50 -17.26
N VAL A 133 -2.09 2.63 -17.77
CA VAL A 133 -3.43 3.18 -17.49
C VAL A 133 -4.57 2.34 -18.09
N GLU A 134 -4.26 1.33 -18.89
CA GLU A 134 -5.21 0.50 -19.63
C GLU A 134 -5.65 -0.78 -18.90
N ASP A 135 -4.90 -1.23 -17.88
CA ASP A 135 -5.15 -2.54 -17.25
C ASP A 135 -6.25 -2.52 -16.17
N GLY A 136 -6.86 -1.34 -15.92
CA GLY A 136 -8.00 -1.19 -15.00
C GLY A 136 -9.35 -1.70 -15.53
N PHE A 137 -9.42 -2.15 -16.79
CA PHE A 137 -10.67 -2.54 -17.45
C PHE A 137 -10.76 -4.00 -17.94
N MET A 138 -9.76 -4.86 -17.70
CA MET A 138 -9.88 -6.31 -17.94
C MET A 138 -9.34 -7.06 -16.71
N ARG A 139 -10.12 -7.76 -15.89
CA ARG A 139 -11.15 -8.75 -16.21
C ARG A 139 -12.18 -8.84 -15.07
N ILE A 140 -13.37 -8.27 -15.26
CA ILE A 140 -14.56 -8.79 -14.58
C ILE A 140 -15.12 -9.86 -15.53
N ARG A 141 -14.93 -11.15 -15.20
CA ARG A 141 -15.76 -12.19 -15.82
C ARG A 141 -17.20 -11.88 -15.39
N ARG A 142 -18.03 -11.39 -16.30
CA ARG A 142 -19.48 -11.45 -16.10
C ARG A 142 -19.86 -12.91 -16.30
N ASP A 143 -20.28 -13.57 -15.24
CA ASP A 143 -20.95 -14.86 -15.38
C ASP A 143 -22.23 -14.65 -16.18
N ILE A 144 -22.43 -15.49 -17.20
CA ILE A 144 -23.64 -15.52 -18.01
C ILE A 144 -24.74 -16.14 -17.15
N PRO A 145 -25.89 -15.49 -16.96
CA PRO A 145 -27.03 -16.14 -16.31
C PRO A 145 -27.47 -17.31 -17.19
N LEU A 146 -27.46 -18.52 -16.64
CA LEU A 146 -28.10 -19.68 -17.26
C LEU A 146 -29.60 -19.38 -17.36
N SER A 147 -30.08 -19.16 -18.58
CA SER A 147 -31.50 -19.14 -18.89
C SER A 147 -32.02 -20.58 -18.96
N HIS A 148 -32.89 -20.96 -18.03
CA HIS A 148 -33.83 -22.07 -18.16
C HIS A 148 -35.22 -21.57 -17.77
#